data_AF-A0A969HLN6-F1
#
_entry.id   AF-A0A969HLN6-F1
#
_cell.length_a   1.000
_cell.length_b   1.000
_cell.length_c   1.000
_cell.angle_alpha   90.00
_cell.angle_beta   90.00
_cell.angle_gamma   90.00
#
_symmetry.space_group_name_H-M   'P 1'
#
loop_
_entity.id
_entity.type
_entity.pdbx_description
1 polymer ?
#
loop_
_entity_poly.entity_id
_entity_poly.type
_entity_poly.pdbx_seq_one_letter_code
_entity_poly.pdbx_strand_id
1 'polypeptide(L)'
;MENKQSPQLNDSLKNAINKDLKLLHSELDSKHAYPKLLQKLNLQKSLSYASFNEKAVDRIQVYLDTLSLRFQERLNEASKDRERLIDIIKTKRDSTYDINQYKNKYFNEGQAIFVTNGTIQERIVEHKGRLLQQIDPIYQEPSLADNPLNYRTHFMAPKKHILAA
;
A
#
# COMPACT_ATOMS: atom_id res chain seq x y z
N MET A 1 18.49 31.31 31.14
CA MET A 1 18.80 30.96 29.74
C MET A 1 19.46 29.61 29.77
N GLU A 2 18.64 28.55 29.74
CA GLU A 2 19.13 27.18 29.92
C GLU A 2 19.48 26.61 28.55
N ASN A 3 20.78 26.42 28.35
CA ASN A 3 21.38 25.95 27.12
C ASN A 3 21.04 24.46 26.96
N LYS A 4 19.95 24.13 26.25
CA LYS A 4 19.61 22.75 25.87
C LYS A 4 20.67 22.27 24.88
N GLN A 5 21.71 21.67 25.41
CA GLN A 5 22.68 20.90 24.64
C GLN A 5 21.92 19.83 23.85
N SER A 6 22.03 19.92 22.52
CA SER A 6 21.58 18.88 21.59
C SER A 6 22.13 17.54 22.06
N PRO A 7 21.31 16.49 22.21
CA PRO A 7 21.80 15.20 22.68
C PRO A 7 22.85 14.70 21.69
N GLN A 8 24.06 14.40 22.19
CA GLN A 8 25.13 13.86 21.35
C GLN A 8 24.63 12.56 20.71
N LEU A 9 24.45 12.57 19.39
CA LEU A 9 23.95 11.41 18.66
C LEU A 9 24.94 10.25 18.76
N ASN A 10 24.55 9.24 19.53
CA ASN A 10 25.25 7.97 19.61
C ASN A 10 25.24 7.27 18.22
N ASP A 11 26.30 6.55 17.86
CA ASP A 11 26.44 5.97 16.51
C ASP A 11 25.36 4.95 16.18
N SER A 12 24.82 4.26 17.21
CA SER A 12 23.64 3.41 17.06
C SER A 12 22.39 4.18 16.62
N LEU A 13 22.21 5.42 17.09
CA LEU A 13 21.05 6.26 16.75
C LEU A 13 21.16 6.77 15.31
N LYS A 14 22.36 7.18 14.89
CA LYS A 14 22.63 7.58 13.50
C LYS A 14 22.37 6.45 12.52
N ASN A 15 22.74 5.22 12.89
CA ASN A 15 22.50 4.04 12.06
C ASN A 15 21.01 3.73 11.89
N ALA A 16 20.22 3.84 12.96
CA ALA A 16 18.77 3.68 12.91
C ALA A 16 18.12 4.73 11.99
N ILE A 17 18.44 6.01 12.18
CA ILE A 17 17.93 7.12 11.35
C ILE A 17 18.28 6.90 9.87
N ASN A 18 19.52 6.52 9.58
CA ASN A 18 19.93 6.24 8.21
C ASN A 18 19.20 5.04 7.60
N LYS A 19 18.84 4.03 8.39
CA LYS A 19 18.04 2.89 7.93
C LYS A 19 16.63 3.37 7.55
N ASP A 20 15.98 4.15 8.41
CA ASP A 20 14.61 4.62 8.20
C ASP A 20 14.52 5.60 7.03
N LEU A 21 15.50 6.50 6.90
CA LEU A 21 15.60 7.41 5.75
C LEU A 21 15.79 6.65 4.43
N LYS A 22 16.58 5.57 4.44
CA LYS A 22 16.75 4.71 3.26
C LYS A 22 15.44 4.00 2.90
N LEU A 23 14.70 3.51 3.90
CA LEU A 23 13.40 2.87 3.69
C LEU A 23 12.39 3.86 3.08
N LEU A 24 12.30 5.06 3.64
CA LEU A 24 11.44 6.12 3.09
C LEU A 24 11.83 6.46 1.65
N HIS A 25 13.13 6.58 1.37
CA HIS A 25 13.60 6.83 0.02
C HIS A 25 13.21 5.71 -0.95
N SER A 26 13.39 4.44 -0.57
CA SER A 26 13.04 3.31 -1.44
C SER A 26 11.55 3.18 -1.72
N GLU A 27 10.69 3.55 -0.76
CA GLU A 27 9.24 3.52 -0.94
C GLU A 27 8.76 4.69 -1.82
N LEU A 28 9.31 5.89 -1.61
CA LEU A 28 8.94 7.09 -2.36
C LEU A 28 9.51 7.10 -3.79
N ASP A 29 10.61 6.41 -4.03
CA ASP A 29 11.22 6.24 -5.37
C ASP A 29 10.63 5.04 -6.14
N SER A 30 9.74 4.26 -5.52
CA SER A 30 9.13 3.08 -6.14
C SER A 30 8.20 3.45 -7.30
N LYS A 31 8.02 2.53 -8.25
CA LYS A 31 7.07 2.67 -9.38
C LYS A 31 5.61 2.84 -8.95
N HIS A 32 5.29 2.55 -7.69
CA HIS A 32 3.96 2.71 -7.10
C HIS A 32 3.75 4.09 -6.49
N ALA A 33 4.79 4.91 -6.39
CA ALA A 33 4.68 6.26 -5.89
C ALA A 33 3.90 7.13 -6.89
N TYR A 34 3.01 7.98 -6.39
CA TYR A 34 2.19 8.85 -7.22
C TYR A 34 3.05 9.99 -7.81
N PRO A 35 3.50 9.91 -9.08
CA PRO A 35 4.56 10.79 -9.58
C PRO A 35 4.08 12.24 -9.64
N LYS A 36 2.79 12.43 -9.93
CA LYS A 36 2.12 13.74 -9.97
C LYS A 36 2.15 14.45 -8.61
N LEU A 37 2.13 13.71 -7.51
CA LEU A 37 2.22 14.26 -6.15
C LEU A 37 3.68 14.50 -5.73
N LEU A 38 4.63 13.76 -6.31
CA LEU A 38 6.06 13.88 -6.05
C LEU A 38 6.79 14.95 -6.87
N GLN A 39 6.21 15.46 -7.96
CA GLN A 39 6.84 16.47 -8.81
C GLN A 39 7.33 17.73 -8.07
N LYS A 40 6.75 18.05 -6.90
CA LYS A 40 7.15 19.19 -6.06
C LYS A 40 8.24 18.85 -5.03
N LEU A 41 8.69 17.59 -4.96
CA LEU A 41 9.56 17.05 -3.92
C LEU A 41 10.85 16.48 -4.53
N ASN A 42 11.99 17.14 -4.26
CA ASN A 42 13.30 16.62 -4.65
C ASN A 42 13.79 15.59 -3.61
N LEU A 43 13.30 14.35 -3.72
CA LEU A 43 13.53 13.25 -2.77
C LEU A 43 15.02 13.02 -2.45
N GLN A 44 15.88 13.05 -3.47
CA GLN A 44 17.32 12.81 -3.35
C GLN A 44 18.05 13.86 -2.49
N LYS A 45 17.56 15.11 -2.50
CA LYS A 45 18.15 16.20 -1.68
C LYS A 45 17.50 16.33 -0.32
N SER A 46 16.29 15.82 -0.12
CA SER A 46 15.52 16.05 1.12
C SER A 46 15.62 14.93 2.15
N LEU A 47 16.06 13.72 1.76
CA LEU A 47 16.09 12.52 2.61
C LEU A 47 17.50 12.07 3.03
N SER A 48 18.50 12.96 2.99
CA SER A 48 19.84 12.66 3.52
C SER A 48 19.98 13.17 4.95
N TYR A 49 20.78 12.49 5.77
CA TYR A 49 21.04 12.91 7.15
C TYR A 49 21.52 14.38 7.26
N ALA A 50 22.29 14.85 6.27
CA ALA A 50 22.82 16.21 6.26
C ALA A 50 21.80 17.28 5.80
N SER A 51 20.69 16.88 5.18
CA SER A 51 19.73 17.78 4.55
C SER A 51 18.29 17.61 5.02
N PHE A 52 18.04 16.62 5.87
CA PHE A 52 16.76 16.42 6.54
C PHE A 52 16.51 17.58 7.49
N ASN A 53 15.52 18.39 7.16
CA ASN A 53 15.13 19.58 7.91
C ASN A 53 13.61 19.65 8.03
N GLU A 54 13.11 20.55 8.87
CA GLU A 54 11.68 20.76 9.12
C GLU A 54 10.88 20.98 7.82
N LYS A 55 11.43 21.77 6.87
CA LYS A 55 10.79 21.99 5.57
C LYS A 55 10.69 20.72 4.72
N ALA A 56 11.61 19.76 4.85
CA ALA A 56 11.53 18.47 4.18
C ALA A 56 10.46 17.59 4.83
N VAL A 57 10.38 17.61 6.17
CA VAL A 57 9.33 16.91 6.94
C VAL A 57 7.95 17.40 6.52
N ASP A 58 7.71 18.72 6.51
CA ASP A 58 6.42 19.29 6.14
C ASP A 58 5.97 18.85 4.73
N ARG A 59 6.90 18.83 3.78
CA ARG A 59 6.60 18.41 2.40
C ARG A 59 6.25 16.92 2.32
N ILE A 60 7.00 16.07 3.03
CA ILE A 60 6.73 14.63 3.08
C ILE A 60 5.38 14.38 3.76
N GLN A 61 5.09 15.10 4.84
CA GLN A 61 3.82 14.99 5.55
C GLN A 61 2.65 15.37 4.64
N VAL A 62 2.73 16.51 3.94
CA VAL A 62 1.70 16.93 2.97
C VAL A 62 1.51 15.86 1.88
N TYR A 63 2.60 15.24 1.41
CA TYR A 63 2.51 14.14 0.46
C TYR A 63 1.77 12.93 1.03
N LEU A 64 2.13 12.47 2.23
CA LEU A 64 1.51 11.32 2.89
C LEU A 64 0.03 11.58 3.22
N ASP A 65 -0.31 12.80 3.66
CA ASP A 65 -1.68 13.20 3.95
C ASP A 65 -2.53 13.23 2.68
N THR A 66 -1.99 13.79 1.59
CA THR A 66 -2.67 13.80 0.29
C THR A 66 -2.88 12.38 -0.24
N LEU A 67 -1.88 11.52 -0.06
CA LEU A 67 -1.96 10.13 -0.46
C LEU A 67 -3.04 9.38 0.33
N SER A 68 -3.06 9.57 1.65
CA SER A 68 -4.07 9.00 2.55
C SER A 68 -5.48 9.43 2.15
N LEU A 69 -5.70 10.73 1.92
CA LEU A 69 -6.97 11.26 1.46
C LEU A 69 -7.43 10.60 0.15
N ARG A 70 -6.54 10.49 -0.84
CA ARG A 70 -6.86 9.90 -2.13
C ARG A 70 -7.23 8.42 -2.03
N PHE A 71 -6.55 7.66 -1.17
CA PHE A 71 -6.93 6.26 -0.92
C PHE A 71 -8.26 6.15 -0.17
N GLN A 72 -8.53 7.05 0.77
CA GLN A 72 -9.82 7.11 1.45
C GLN A 72 -10.97 7.43 0.48
N GLU A 73 -10.78 8.41 -0.42
CA GLU A 73 -11.75 8.73 -1.48
C GLU A 73 -12.03 7.50 -2.36
N ARG A 74 -10.98 6.81 -2.82
CA ARG A 74 -11.12 5.60 -3.64
C ARG A 74 -11.87 4.48 -2.90
N LEU A 75 -11.63 4.30 -1.60
CA LEU A 75 -12.36 3.33 -0.79
C LEU A 75 -13.84 3.71 -0.65
N ASN A 76 -14.13 5.00 -0.48
CA ASN A 76 -15.50 5.50 -0.39
C ASN A 76 -16.24 5.33 -1.72
N GLU A 77 -15.59 5.62 -2.85
CA GLU A 77 -16.14 5.38 -4.19
C GLU A 77 -16.46 3.90 -4.42
N ALA A 78 -15.51 3.00 -4.12
CA ALA A 78 -15.73 1.57 -4.24
C ALA A 78 -16.89 1.06 -3.35
N SER A 79 -17.04 1.65 -2.16
CA SER A 79 -18.15 1.33 -1.25
C SER A 79 -19.49 1.79 -1.80
N LYS A 80 -19.56 3.03 -2.36
CA LYS A 80 -20.75 3.55 -3.03
C LYS A 80 -21.14 2.72 -4.25
N ASP A 81 -20.17 2.29 -5.04
CA ASP A 81 -20.42 1.44 -6.20
C ASP A 81 -20.96 0.07 -5.80
N ARG A 82 -20.42 -0.52 -4.72
CA ARG A 82 -20.96 -1.76 -4.13
C ARG A 82 -22.41 -1.59 -3.69
N GLU A 83 -22.72 -0.54 -2.96
CA GLU A 83 -24.08 -0.27 -2.48
C GLU A 83 -25.06 -0.05 -3.64
N ARG A 84 -24.66 0.73 -4.65
CA ARG A 84 -25.44 0.93 -5.88
C ARG A 84 -25.74 -0.41 -6.58
N LEU A 85 -24.76 -1.31 -6.67
CA LEU A 85 -24.99 -2.64 -7.27
C LEU A 85 -25.98 -3.47 -6.46
N ILE A 86 -25.89 -3.43 -5.13
CA ILE A 86 -26.84 -4.10 -4.23
C ILE A 86 -28.26 -3.57 -4.48
N ASP A 87 -28.44 -2.26 -4.60
CA ASP A 87 -29.74 -1.63 -4.84
C ASP A 87 -30.32 -1.95 -6.22
N ILE A 88 -29.47 -1.96 -7.26
CA ILE A 88 -29.86 -2.38 -8.61
C ILE A 88 -30.35 -3.83 -8.59
N ILE A 89 -29.63 -4.72 -7.89
CA ILE A 89 -30.00 -6.12 -7.78
C ILE A 89 -31.34 -6.27 -7.04
N LYS A 90 -31.53 -5.57 -5.92
CA LYS A 90 -32.79 -5.59 -5.16
C LYS A 90 -33.97 -5.09 -5.98
N THR A 91 -33.80 -3.99 -6.72
CA THR A 91 -34.88 -3.38 -7.53
C THR A 91 -35.26 -4.24 -8.73
N LYS A 92 -34.28 -4.92 -9.36
CA LYS A 92 -34.53 -5.76 -10.55
C LYS A 92 -35.09 -7.15 -10.22
N ARG A 93 -35.01 -7.58 -8.96
CA ARG A 93 -35.47 -8.89 -8.51
C ARG A 93 -36.78 -8.73 -7.76
N ASP A 94 -37.50 -9.83 -7.62
CA ASP A 94 -38.73 -9.85 -6.83
C ASP A 94 -38.43 -9.53 -5.35
N SER A 95 -39.44 -9.01 -4.66
CA SER A 95 -39.49 -8.73 -3.22
C SER A 95 -39.04 -9.91 -2.33
N THR A 96 -39.09 -11.13 -2.86
CA THR A 96 -38.64 -12.38 -2.21
C THR A 96 -37.12 -12.61 -2.28
N TYR A 97 -36.37 -11.78 -3.00
CA TYR A 97 -34.94 -11.95 -3.22
C TYR A 97 -34.09 -11.42 -2.06
N ASP A 98 -33.46 -12.34 -1.29
CA ASP A 98 -32.54 -12.01 -0.20
C ASP A 98 -31.07 -12.25 -0.58
N ILE A 99 -30.32 -11.17 -0.83
CA ILE A 99 -28.89 -11.21 -1.17
C ILE A 99 -28.06 -12.02 -0.18
N ASN A 100 -28.38 -11.97 1.12
CA ASN A 100 -27.58 -12.67 2.13
C ASN A 100 -27.75 -14.19 2.00
N GLN A 101 -28.95 -14.69 1.70
CA GLN A 101 -29.17 -16.12 1.46
C GLN A 101 -28.41 -16.60 0.23
N TYR A 102 -28.43 -15.82 -0.87
CA TYR A 102 -27.67 -16.16 -2.07
C TYR A 102 -26.16 -16.12 -1.82
N LYS A 103 -25.67 -15.12 -1.07
CA LYS A 103 -24.27 -15.07 -0.66
C LYS A 103 -23.90 -16.32 0.15
N ASN A 104 -24.69 -16.69 1.15
CA ASN A 104 -24.43 -17.89 1.97
C ASN A 104 -24.42 -19.18 1.14
N LYS A 105 -25.23 -19.25 0.08
CA LYS A 105 -25.32 -20.44 -0.79
C LYS A 105 -24.22 -20.52 -1.84
N TYR A 106 -23.75 -19.38 -2.37
CA TYR A 106 -22.87 -19.33 -3.55
C TYR A 106 -21.50 -18.69 -3.31
N PHE A 107 -21.22 -18.18 -2.11
CA PHE A 107 -19.95 -17.57 -1.76
C PHE A 107 -19.27 -18.35 -0.64
N ASN A 108 -18.05 -18.82 -0.90
CA ASN A 108 -17.23 -19.48 0.12
C ASN A 108 -16.42 -18.45 0.89
N GLU A 109 -16.90 -18.09 2.08
CA GLU A 109 -16.23 -17.12 2.95
C GLU A 109 -14.84 -17.59 3.40
N GLY A 110 -14.68 -18.88 3.68
CA GLY A 110 -13.39 -19.46 4.07
C GLY A 110 -12.34 -19.35 2.97
N GLN A 111 -12.73 -19.66 1.72
CA GLN A 111 -11.85 -19.47 0.56
C GLN A 111 -11.52 -18.00 0.37
N ALA A 112 -12.51 -17.11 0.49
CA ALA A 112 -12.30 -15.67 0.34
C ALA A 112 -11.29 -15.15 1.37
N ILE A 113 -11.46 -15.48 2.65
CA ILE A 113 -10.54 -15.09 3.73
C ILE A 113 -9.13 -15.62 3.47
N PHE A 114 -9.01 -16.87 3.01
CA PHE A 114 -7.72 -17.47 2.67
C PHE A 114 -7.03 -16.69 1.54
N VAL A 115 -7.72 -16.46 0.41
CA VAL A 115 -7.11 -15.81 -0.76
C VAL A 115 -6.87 -14.30 -0.60
N THR A 116 -7.50 -13.67 0.39
CA THR A 116 -7.28 -12.26 0.74
C THR A 116 -6.37 -12.05 1.94
N ASN A 117 -5.86 -13.13 2.55
CA ASN A 117 -5.12 -13.06 3.81
C ASN A 117 -5.91 -12.34 4.92
N GLY A 118 -7.24 -12.54 4.98
CA GLY A 118 -8.12 -11.81 5.90
C GLY A 118 -7.83 -12.02 7.39
N THR A 119 -7.10 -13.08 7.75
CA THR A 119 -6.71 -13.40 9.13
C THR A 119 -5.35 -12.84 9.55
N ILE A 120 -4.58 -12.24 8.64
CA ILE A 120 -3.25 -11.70 8.97
C ILE A 120 -3.40 -10.43 9.82
N GLN A 121 -2.76 -10.44 10.99
CA GLN A 121 -2.72 -9.30 11.91
C GLN A 121 -1.73 -8.23 11.43
N GLU A 122 -0.49 -8.63 11.14
CA GLU A 122 0.55 -7.74 10.62
C GLU A 122 0.49 -7.67 9.09
N ARG A 123 -0.17 -6.62 8.59
CA ARG A 123 -0.45 -6.46 7.15
C ARG A 123 0.71 -5.86 6.36
N ILE A 124 1.67 -5.25 7.04
CA ILE A 124 2.83 -4.58 6.45
C ILE A 124 4.08 -5.11 7.16
N VAL A 125 5.01 -5.63 6.38
CA VAL A 125 6.28 -6.19 6.89
C VAL A 125 7.45 -5.51 6.21
N GLU A 126 8.45 -5.09 6.97
CA GLU A 126 9.71 -4.60 6.40
C GLU A 126 10.57 -5.79 5.94
N HIS A 127 10.90 -5.86 4.65
CA HIS A 127 11.79 -6.87 4.09
C HIS A 127 12.75 -6.27 3.09
N LYS A 128 14.06 -6.49 3.30
CA LYS A 128 15.14 -5.99 2.42
C LYS A 128 15.07 -4.47 2.16
N GLY A 129 14.72 -3.70 3.20
CA GLY A 129 14.59 -2.24 3.11
C GLY A 129 13.39 -1.80 2.27
N ARG A 130 12.32 -2.59 2.22
CA ARG A 130 11.04 -2.25 1.59
C ARG A 130 9.87 -2.68 2.46
N LEU A 131 8.73 -2.01 2.31
CA LEU A 131 7.47 -2.38 2.94
C LEU A 131 6.70 -3.33 2.02
N LEU A 132 6.48 -4.56 2.49
CA LEU A 132 5.68 -5.56 1.79
C LEU A 132 4.28 -5.62 2.37
N GLN A 133 3.28 -5.46 1.51
CA GLN A 133 1.87 -5.55 1.87
C GLN A 133 1.37 -6.99 1.73
N GLN A 134 0.92 -7.59 2.84
CA GLN A 134 0.46 -8.98 2.90
C GLN A 134 -1.07 -9.11 2.84
N ILE A 135 -1.78 -8.13 2.28
CA ILE A 135 -3.25 -8.20 2.12
C ILE A 135 -3.64 -8.44 0.68
N ASP A 136 -4.79 -9.08 0.49
CA ASP A 136 -5.44 -9.17 -0.82
C ASP A 136 -4.55 -9.72 -1.94
N PRO A 137 -3.72 -10.76 -1.72
CA PRO A 137 -2.74 -11.21 -2.70
C PRO A 137 -3.37 -11.69 -4.01
N ILE A 138 -4.64 -12.13 -3.99
CA ILE A 138 -5.40 -12.46 -5.20
C ILE A 138 -5.66 -11.27 -6.12
N TYR A 139 -5.62 -10.05 -5.60
CA TYR A 139 -5.81 -8.80 -6.36
C TYR A 139 -4.48 -8.09 -6.65
N GLN A 140 -3.37 -8.59 -6.12
CA GLN A 140 -2.04 -8.01 -6.37
C GLN A 140 -1.46 -8.57 -7.67
N GLU A 141 -1.30 -7.70 -8.67
CA GLU A 141 -0.53 -8.06 -9.86
C GLU A 141 0.96 -8.22 -9.50
N PRO A 142 1.63 -9.28 -9.98
CA PRO A 142 3.05 -9.43 -9.75
C PRO A 142 3.83 -8.27 -10.36
N SER A 143 4.87 -7.83 -9.67
CA SER A 143 5.81 -6.85 -10.22
C SER A 143 6.42 -7.41 -11.51
N LEU A 144 6.56 -6.56 -12.54
CA LEU A 144 7.17 -6.92 -13.82
C LEU A 144 8.46 -7.70 -13.59
N ALA A 145 8.55 -8.87 -14.23
CA ALA A 145 9.69 -9.75 -14.10
C ALA A 145 10.94 -9.06 -14.67
N ASP A 146 12.07 -9.12 -13.95
CA ASP A 146 13.35 -8.53 -14.39
C ASP A 146 13.87 -9.10 -15.72
N ASN A 147 13.30 -10.22 -16.19
CA ASN A 147 13.61 -10.88 -17.44
C ASN A 147 12.36 -11.64 -17.98
N PRO A 148 12.11 -11.66 -19.30
CA PRO A 148 11.06 -12.43 -19.97
C PRO A 148 10.83 -13.89 -19.51
N LEU A 149 11.88 -14.55 -19.00
CA LEU A 149 11.83 -15.94 -18.53
C LEU A 149 11.53 -16.10 -17.04
N ASN A 150 11.38 -14.99 -16.31
CA ASN A 150 11.12 -15.02 -14.87
C ASN A 150 9.62 -15.23 -14.59
N TYR A 151 9.28 -16.50 -14.31
CA TYR A 151 7.93 -16.94 -13.95
C TYR A 151 7.61 -16.83 -12.45
N ARG A 152 8.54 -16.33 -11.62
CA ARG A 152 8.34 -16.27 -10.17
C ARG A 152 7.29 -15.21 -9.82
N THR A 153 6.26 -15.64 -9.09
CA THR A 153 5.20 -14.80 -8.56
C THR A 153 4.58 -15.50 -7.35
N HIS A 154 3.91 -14.75 -6.47
CA HIS A 154 3.24 -15.33 -5.31
C HIS A 154 2.12 -16.29 -5.73
N PHE A 155 1.83 -17.27 -4.87
CA PHE A 155 0.92 -18.37 -5.18
C PHE A 155 -0.46 -17.88 -5.65
N MET A 156 -1.00 -16.88 -4.95
CA MET A 156 -2.36 -16.36 -5.19
C MET A 156 -2.45 -15.33 -6.32
N ALA A 157 -1.34 -14.98 -7.00
CA ALA A 157 -1.36 -13.93 -8.01
C ALA A 157 -2.40 -14.20 -9.11
N PRO A 158 -3.18 -13.17 -9.53
CA PRO A 158 -4.25 -13.32 -10.52
C PRO A 158 -3.71 -13.62 -11.92
N LYS A 159 -2.44 -13.26 -12.19
CA LYS A 159 -1.74 -13.53 -13.44
C LYS A 159 -0.38 -14.16 -13.12
N LYS A 160 0.02 -15.13 -13.94
CA LYS A 160 1.36 -15.72 -13.91
C LYS A 160 2.15 -15.21 -15.11
N HIS A 161 3.43 -14.96 -14.94
CA HIS A 161 4.30 -14.69 -16.08
C HIS A 161 4.58 -16.03 -16.77
N ILE A 162 3.85 -16.32 -17.85
CA ILE A 162 4.13 -17.44 -18.74
C ILE A 162 4.58 -16.82 -20.05
N LEU A 163 5.87 -16.98 -20.39
CA LEU A 163 6.53 -16.45 -21.61
C LEU A 163 6.13 -14.99 -21.87
N ALA A 164 6.83 -14.02 -21.28
CA ALA A 164 6.46 -12.60 -21.29
C ALA A 164 5.84 -12.16 -22.63
N ALA A 165 4.58 -11.76 -22.59
CA ALA A 165 3.91 -11.00 -23.62
C ALA A 165 3.93 -9.51 -23.24
#